data_AF-A0A379BH52-F1
#
_entry.id   AF-A0A379BH52-F1
#
_cell.length_a   1.000
_cell.length_b   1.000
_cell.length_c   1.000
_cell.angle_alpha   90.00
_cell.angle_beta   90.00
_cell.angle_gamma   90.00
#
_symmetry.space_group_name_H-M   'P 1'
#
loop_
_entity.id
_entity.type
_entity.pdbx_description
1 polymer ?
#
loop_
_entity_poly.entity_id
_entity_poly.type
_entity_poly.pdbx_seq_one_letter_code
_entity_poly.pdbx_strand_id
1 'polypeptide(L)'
;MISPESQVLERHLSLFENRNVLFAGALNDDFPQQLRNNAQSVHCWTWYFDYAENKSAVDFSVDFVPKADLIVYYWTKNKQENQLQLMRLLSQCAPEQEVLIIGENRSGVRSAEKMLSPFGEIGKIDSARRCGLYHFCLKNPPHFDLAKYWKSYQHAQLGDLTIFSLPGVFSAAELDVGTALLLSTLDRPIKGRVLDMGCGAGVIGSYIKQHNPSVNLVMTDIHALAIASAERTLAENQLEADVLASNVFTNRRQV
;
A
#
# COMPACT_ATOMS: atom_id res chain seq x y z
N MET A 1 -9.38 4.66 18.86
CA MET A 1 -8.38 5.40 19.66
C MET A 1 -7.42 6.04 18.68
N ILE A 2 -7.01 7.29 18.92
CA ILE A 2 -6.20 8.08 17.99
C ILE A 2 -4.72 7.68 18.12
N SER A 3 -4.06 7.43 17.00
CA SER A 3 -2.65 7.04 16.92
C SER A 3 -1.71 8.15 17.43
N PRO A 4 -0.47 7.81 17.82
CA PRO A 4 0.56 8.81 18.13
C PRO A 4 0.75 9.85 17.03
N GLU A 5 0.68 9.44 15.77
CA GLU A 5 0.75 10.28 14.57
C GLU A 5 -0.36 11.33 14.56
N SER A 6 -1.61 10.87 14.69
CA SER A 6 -2.78 11.74 14.69
C SER A 6 -2.86 12.64 15.92
N GLN A 7 -2.37 12.21 17.09
CA GLN A 7 -2.23 13.08 18.27
C GLN A 7 -1.24 14.24 18.02
N VAL A 8 -0.27 14.09 17.12
CA VAL A 8 0.55 15.21 16.69
C VAL A 8 -0.27 16.14 15.80
N LEU A 9 -1.05 15.61 14.84
CA LEU A 9 -1.91 16.42 13.98
C LEU A 9 -2.99 17.20 14.75
N GLU A 10 -3.55 16.65 15.82
CA GLU A 10 -4.51 17.33 16.71
C GLU A 10 -3.96 18.64 17.33
N ARG A 11 -2.63 18.79 17.40
CA ARG A 11 -2.01 20.02 17.90
C ARG A 11 -1.99 21.14 16.85
N HIS A 12 -2.36 20.83 15.61
CA HIS A 12 -2.30 21.72 14.45
C HIS A 12 -3.64 21.78 13.69
N LEU A 13 -4.77 21.70 14.42
CA LEU A 13 -6.10 21.68 13.81
C LEU A 13 -6.38 22.90 12.89
N SER A 14 -5.76 24.04 13.16
CA SER A 14 -5.89 25.24 12.33
C SER A 14 -5.36 25.07 10.91
N LEU A 15 -4.46 24.11 10.65
CA LEU A 15 -3.96 23.82 9.30
C LEU A 15 -5.03 23.22 8.37
N PHE A 16 -6.12 22.71 8.94
CA PHE A 16 -7.19 22.02 8.20
C PHE A 16 -8.41 22.91 7.96
N GLU A 17 -8.49 24.08 8.61
CA GLU A 17 -9.63 24.98 8.54
C GLU A 17 -9.91 25.45 7.11
N ASN A 18 -11.15 25.25 6.65
CA ASN A 18 -11.61 25.61 5.29
C ASN A 18 -10.81 24.93 4.16
N ARG A 19 -10.23 23.76 4.40
CA ARG A 19 -9.50 22.98 3.38
C ARG A 19 -10.25 21.72 2.98
N ASN A 20 -10.15 21.34 1.72
CA ASN A 20 -10.45 20.01 1.23
C ASN A 20 -9.22 19.13 1.49
N VAL A 21 -9.37 18.10 2.34
CA VAL A 21 -8.25 17.31 2.85
C VAL A 21 -8.31 15.89 2.30
N LEU A 22 -7.20 15.43 1.71
CA LEU A 22 -6.99 14.04 1.32
C LEU A 22 -6.06 13.36 2.32
N PHE A 23 -6.51 12.29 2.94
CA PHE A 23 -5.69 11.40 3.74
C PHE A 23 -5.18 10.24 2.88
N ALA A 24 -3.89 9.94 2.97
CA ALA A 24 -3.23 8.86 2.25
C ALA A 24 -2.15 8.19 3.12
N GLY A 25 -1.58 7.09 2.62
CA GLY A 25 -0.55 6.32 3.33
C GLY A 25 -1.13 5.26 4.25
N ALA A 26 -0.37 4.91 5.30
CA ALA A 26 -0.72 3.88 6.29
C ALA A 26 -1.70 4.41 7.35
N LEU A 27 -2.93 4.72 6.92
CA LEU A 27 -4.02 5.10 7.82
C LEU A 27 -4.39 3.94 8.76
N ASN A 28 -4.53 4.24 10.04
CA ASN A 28 -4.76 3.22 11.07
C ASN A 28 -5.72 3.64 12.20
N ASP A 29 -6.35 4.82 12.09
CA ASP A 29 -7.26 5.35 13.12
C ASP A 29 -8.43 6.19 12.56
N ASP A 30 -9.22 6.74 13.49
CA ASP A 30 -10.44 7.50 13.19
C ASP A 30 -10.22 9.02 13.02
N PHE A 31 -8.97 9.48 12.99
CA PHE A 31 -8.69 10.91 12.93
C PHE A 31 -9.29 11.60 11.68
N PRO A 32 -9.23 11.02 10.47
CA PRO A 32 -9.87 11.62 9.30
C PRO A 32 -11.39 11.85 9.48
N GLN A 33 -12.09 10.91 10.14
CA GLN A 33 -13.52 11.03 10.38
C GLN A 33 -13.82 12.14 11.41
N GLN A 34 -12.97 12.27 12.44
CA GLN A 34 -13.11 13.32 13.46
C GLN A 34 -12.83 14.72 12.88
N LEU A 35 -11.90 14.82 11.94
CA LEU A 35 -11.51 16.09 11.31
C LEU A 35 -12.63 16.69 10.43
N ARG A 36 -13.67 15.92 10.08
CA ARG A 36 -14.82 16.42 9.29
C ARG A 36 -15.51 17.65 9.89
N ASN A 37 -15.39 17.87 11.19
CA ASN A 37 -15.94 19.06 11.86
C ASN A 37 -15.05 20.31 11.73
N ASN A 38 -13.80 20.16 11.30
CA ASN A 38 -12.80 21.23 11.24
C ASN A 38 -12.31 21.51 9.82
N ALA A 39 -12.55 20.61 8.85
CA ALA A 39 -12.19 20.77 7.45
C ALA A 39 -13.42 21.01 6.56
N GLN A 40 -13.23 21.61 5.37
CA GLN A 40 -14.31 21.79 4.40
C GLN A 40 -14.80 20.44 3.84
N SER A 41 -13.86 19.55 3.54
CA SER A 41 -14.16 18.16 3.19
C SER A 41 -13.01 17.26 3.58
N VAL A 42 -13.31 15.98 3.83
CA VAL A 42 -12.31 14.96 4.13
C VAL A 42 -12.56 13.74 3.27
N HIS A 43 -11.53 13.32 2.56
CA HIS A 43 -11.50 12.11 1.76
C HIS A 43 -10.28 11.27 2.13
N CYS A 44 -10.39 9.94 2.02
CA CYS A 44 -9.28 9.04 2.31
C CYS A 44 -9.04 8.13 1.11
N TRP A 45 -7.78 7.93 0.76
CA TRP A 45 -7.34 6.92 -0.19
C TRP A 45 -6.27 6.04 0.46
N THR A 46 -6.36 4.73 0.28
CA THR A 46 -5.41 3.81 0.90
C THR A 46 -5.16 2.55 0.08
N TRP A 47 -4.00 1.93 0.32
CA TRP A 47 -3.68 0.58 -0.15
C TRP A 47 -4.03 -0.51 0.85
N TYR A 48 -4.62 -0.16 2.01
CA TYR A 48 -4.90 -1.06 3.12
C TYR A 48 -6.40 -1.34 3.23
N PHE A 49 -6.83 -2.53 2.81
CA PHE A 49 -8.24 -2.92 2.77
C PHE A 49 -8.86 -3.05 4.16
N ASP A 50 -8.11 -3.49 5.16
CA ASP A 50 -8.56 -3.57 6.55
C ASP A 50 -8.97 -2.20 7.12
N TYR A 51 -8.30 -1.13 6.69
CA TYR A 51 -8.75 0.23 6.96
C TYR A 51 -10.01 0.58 6.15
N ALA A 52 -9.97 0.39 4.82
CA ALA A 52 -11.05 0.81 3.93
C ALA A 52 -12.39 0.11 4.22
N GLU A 53 -12.37 -1.19 4.54
CA GLU A 53 -13.56 -2.01 4.80
C GLU A 53 -14.41 -1.48 5.97
N ASN A 54 -13.77 -0.86 6.96
CA ASN A 54 -14.42 -0.43 8.20
C ASN A 54 -14.79 1.06 8.20
N LYS A 55 -14.54 1.79 7.10
CA LYS A 55 -14.67 3.24 7.05
C LYS A 55 -15.53 3.69 5.88
N SER A 56 -16.41 4.66 6.12
CA SER A 56 -17.18 5.31 5.06
C SER A 56 -16.29 6.24 4.22
N ALA A 57 -16.52 6.29 2.90
CA ALA A 57 -15.87 7.23 1.98
C ALA A 57 -14.34 7.12 1.97
N VAL A 58 -13.83 5.88 1.88
CA VAL A 58 -12.42 5.57 1.66
C VAL A 58 -12.29 4.83 0.33
N ASP A 59 -11.46 5.35 -0.56
CA ASP A 59 -11.11 4.68 -1.81
C ASP A 59 -9.96 3.69 -1.58
N PHE A 60 -10.22 2.43 -1.91
CA PHE A 60 -9.22 1.35 -1.91
C PHE A 60 -8.87 0.99 -3.35
N SER A 61 -7.68 1.39 -3.79
CA SER A 61 -7.24 1.20 -5.17
C SER A 61 -5.74 1.41 -5.30
N VAL A 62 -5.13 0.77 -6.30
CA VAL A 62 -3.73 1.06 -6.70
C VAL A 62 -3.60 2.47 -7.28
N ASP A 63 -4.69 2.98 -7.87
CA ASP A 63 -4.77 4.18 -8.68
C ASP A 63 -5.72 5.20 -8.06
N PHE A 64 -5.28 6.44 -7.92
CA PHE A 64 -6.11 7.53 -7.39
C PHE A 64 -5.65 8.88 -7.96
N VAL A 65 -6.61 9.75 -8.26
CA VAL A 65 -6.37 11.12 -8.73
C VAL A 65 -6.70 12.07 -7.58
N PRO A 66 -5.70 12.72 -6.96
CA PRO A 66 -5.94 13.61 -5.83
C PRO A 66 -6.70 14.87 -6.25
N LYS A 67 -7.70 15.23 -5.45
CA LYS A 67 -8.42 16.50 -5.55
C LYS A 67 -8.61 17.08 -4.15
N ALA A 68 -7.60 17.80 -3.67
CA ALA A 68 -7.57 18.35 -2.32
C ALA A 68 -6.64 19.57 -2.25
N ASP A 69 -6.98 20.52 -1.38
CA ASP A 69 -6.11 21.66 -1.07
C ASP A 69 -4.93 21.25 -0.18
N LEU A 70 -5.11 20.16 0.57
CA LEU A 70 -4.10 19.63 1.48
C LEU A 70 -4.11 18.10 1.44
N ILE A 71 -2.93 17.50 1.27
CA ILE A 71 -2.74 16.05 1.41
C ILE A 71 -2.10 15.78 2.78
N VAL A 72 -2.60 14.78 3.51
CA VAL A 72 -1.98 14.26 4.73
C VAL A 72 -1.53 12.84 4.46
N TYR A 73 -0.22 12.63 4.47
CA TYR A 73 0.40 11.37 4.15
C TYR A 73 0.97 10.69 5.41
N TYR A 74 0.42 9.53 5.75
CA TYR A 74 0.87 8.70 6.87
C TYR A 74 2.01 7.78 6.42
N TRP A 75 3.21 8.08 6.90
CA TRP A 75 4.43 7.38 6.53
C TRP A 75 4.46 5.94 7.06
N THR A 76 4.70 4.99 6.16
CA THR A 76 4.76 3.55 6.49
C THR A 76 6.19 3.13 6.84
N LYS A 77 6.37 1.94 7.42
CA LYS A 77 7.71 1.37 7.68
C LYS A 77 8.46 1.02 6.39
N ASN A 78 7.75 0.81 5.28
CA ASN A 78 8.36 0.39 4.03
C ASN A 78 8.71 1.61 3.18
N LYS A 79 10.00 1.92 3.09
CA LYS A 79 10.48 3.10 2.33
C LYS A 79 10.15 3.02 0.84
N GLN A 80 10.16 1.83 0.23
CA GLN A 80 9.88 1.67 -1.19
C GLN A 80 8.39 1.91 -1.50
N GLU A 81 7.52 1.42 -0.63
CA GLU A 81 6.08 1.71 -0.69
C GLU A 81 5.83 3.22 -0.58
N ASN A 82 6.45 3.89 0.40
CA ASN A 82 6.32 5.34 0.55
C ASN A 82 6.75 6.09 -0.71
N GLN A 83 7.89 5.68 -1.29
CA GLN A 83 8.38 6.27 -2.52
C GLN A 83 7.38 6.07 -3.67
N LEU A 84 6.87 4.86 -3.87
CA LEU A 84 5.92 4.57 -4.93
C LEU A 84 4.65 5.42 -4.78
N GLN A 85 4.07 5.44 -3.57
CA GLN A 85 2.80 6.13 -3.33
C GLN A 85 2.94 7.65 -3.45
N LEU A 86 3.99 8.23 -2.87
CA LEU A 86 4.23 9.68 -2.96
C LEU A 86 4.55 10.11 -4.40
N MET A 87 5.42 9.39 -5.12
CA MET A 87 5.70 9.74 -6.52
C MET A 87 4.45 9.65 -7.38
N ARG A 88 3.60 8.64 -7.13
CA ARG A 88 2.31 8.51 -7.80
C ARG A 88 1.39 9.70 -7.50
N LEU A 89 1.13 10.00 -6.24
CA LEU A 89 0.27 11.12 -5.83
C LEU A 89 0.74 12.44 -6.40
N LEU A 90 2.01 12.76 -6.18
CA LEU A 90 2.58 14.05 -6.57
C LEU A 90 2.64 14.22 -8.09
N SER A 91 2.76 13.15 -8.86
CA SER A 91 2.74 13.24 -10.33
C SER A 91 1.39 13.70 -10.91
N GLN A 92 0.32 13.56 -10.12
CA GLN A 92 -1.04 13.97 -10.49
C GLN A 92 -1.44 15.32 -9.89
N CYS A 93 -0.56 15.93 -9.08
CA CYS A 93 -0.82 17.20 -8.42
C CYS A 93 -0.30 18.37 -9.25
N ALA A 94 -0.98 19.52 -9.12
CA ALA A 94 -0.46 20.78 -9.64
C ALA A 94 0.71 21.29 -8.78
N PRO A 95 1.60 22.15 -9.31
CA PRO A 95 2.53 22.93 -8.49
C PRO A 95 1.79 23.69 -7.38
N GLU A 96 2.49 23.95 -6.28
CA GLU A 96 1.97 24.52 -5.03
C GLU A 96 1.02 23.59 -4.24
N GLN A 97 0.93 22.31 -4.60
CA GLN A 97 0.22 21.33 -3.77
C GLN A 97 0.89 21.20 -2.40
N GLU A 98 0.10 21.41 -1.35
CA GLU A 98 0.53 21.25 0.03
C GLU A 98 0.34 19.82 0.52
N VAL A 99 1.37 19.31 1.22
CA VAL A 99 1.40 17.96 1.79
C VAL A 99 1.96 18.01 3.22
N LEU A 100 1.20 17.49 4.18
CA LEU A 100 1.69 17.15 5.50
C LEU A 100 2.12 15.68 5.51
N ILE A 101 3.33 15.41 5.99
CA ILE A 101 3.86 14.06 6.14
C ILE A 101 4.05 13.77 7.61
N ILE A 102 3.35 12.76 8.12
CA ILE A 102 3.38 12.37 9.52
C ILE A 102 3.82 10.92 9.64
N GLY A 103 4.66 10.62 10.62
CA GLY A 103 4.99 9.24 10.94
C GLY A 103 5.94 9.09 12.11
N GLU A 104 6.09 7.86 12.58
CA GLU A 104 7.02 7.53 13.65
C GLU A 104 8.48 7.64 13.19
N ASN A 105 9.35 8.15 14.07
CA ASN A 105 10.80 8.22 13.81
C ASN A 105 11.41 6.83 13.58
N ARG A 106 10.93 5.79 14.27
CA ARG A 106 11.41 4.41 14.11
C ARG A 106 11.02 3.79 12.77
N SER A 107 9.98 4.31 12.12
CA SER A 107 9.54 3.93 10.77
C SER A 107 10.30 4.69 9.68
N GLY A 108 11.23 5.56 10.07
CA GLY A 108 12.14 6.22 9.14
C GLY A 108 11.58 7.47 8.46
N VAL A 109 10.54 8.10 9.02
CA VAL A 109 9.86 9.29 8.43
C VAL A 109 10.83 10.43 8.07
N ARG A 110 11.97 10.54 8.76
CA ARG A 110 13.03 11.53 8.45
C ARG A 110 13.57 11.40 7.02
N SER A 111 13.40 10.23 6.40
CA SER A 111 13.75 10.02 5.00
C SER A 111 12.90 10.84 4.02
N ALA A 112 11.74 11.36 4.45
CA ALA A 112 10.86 12.19 3.63
C ALA A 112 11.61 13.42 3.09
N GLU A 113 12.43 14.08 3.91
CA GLU A 113 13.20 15.27 3.49
C GLU A 113 14.10 14.96 2.29
N LYS A 114 14.94 13.94 2.40
CA LYS A 114 15.83 13.51 1.31
C LYS A 114 15.05 12.99 0.09
N MET A 115 13.90 12.35 0.32
CA MET A 115 13.08 11.78 -0.74
C MET A 115 12.39 12.86 -1.58
N LEU A 116 11.96 13.96 -0.95
CA LEU A 116 11.10 14.97 -1.56
C LEU A 116 11.79 16.29 -1.89
N SER A 117 12.96 16.57 -1.32
CA SER A 117 13.74 17.76 -1.66
C SER A 117 14.03 17.98 -3.15
N PRO A 118 14.11 16.94 -4.02
CA PRO A 118 14.24 17.18 -5.46
C PRO A 118 12.98 17.77 -6.13
N PHE A 119 11.80 17.64 -5.50
CA PHE A 119 10.50 17.97 -6.09
C PHE A 119 9.87 19.24 -5.51
N GLY A 120 10.42 19.76 -4.41
CA GLY A 120 9.87 20.96 -3.77
C GLY A 120 10.53 21.27 -2.44
N GLU A 121 9.87 22.11 -1.66
CA GLU A 121 10.37 22.59 -0.38
C GLU A 121 9.77 21.76 0.75
N ILE A 122 10.63 21.12 1.56
CA ILE A 122 10.22 20.30 2.70
C ILE A 122 10.88 20.81 3.97
N GLY A 123 10.10 20.91 5.05
CA GLY A 123 10.58 21.32 6.36
C GLY A 123 9.83 20.62 7.48
N LYS A 124 10.55 20.26 8.54
CA LYS A 124 9.95 19.73 9.76
C LYS A 124 9.24 20.84 10.53
N ILE A 125 7.97 20.62 10.86
CA ILE A 125 7.15 21.60 11.60
C ILE A 125 6.86 21.18 13.06
N ASP A 126 6.91 19.88 13.39
CA ASP A 126 6.74 19.41 14.77
C ASP A 126 7.41 18.05 15.02
N SER A 127 7.65 17.74 16.29
CA SER A 127 8.10 16.45 16.77
C SER A 127 7.57 16.18 18.17
N ALA A 128 6.67 15.21 18.30
CA ALA A 128 6.21 14.72 19.59
C ALA A 128 5.74 13.27 19.46
N ARG A 129 5.49 12.60 20.59
CA ARG A 129 5.01 11.21 20.62
C ARG A 129 5.87 10.24 19.79
N ARG A 130 7.18 10.52 19.69
CA ARG A 130 8.14 9.80 18.83
C ARG A 130 7.82 9.86 17.33
N CYS A 131 6.98 10.81 16.91
CA CYS A 131 6.66 11.11 15.53
C CYS A 131 7.38 12.39 15.06
N GLY A 132 7.47 12.54 13.75
CA GLY A 132 7.89 13.77 13.08
C GLY A 132 6.81 14.20 12.10
N LEU A 133 6.44 15.49 12.15
CA LEU A 133 5.52 16.12 11.21
C LEU A 133 6.31 17.06 10.31
N TYR A 134 6.12 16.90 9.01
CA TYR A 134 6.78 17.67 7.97
C TYR A 134 5.74 18.33 7.09
N HIS A 135 6.05 19.53 6.63
CA HIS A 135 5.30 20.24 5.60
C HIS A 135 6.11 20.22 4.31
N PHE A 136 5.45 19.89 3.20
CA PHE A 136 6.03 19.84 1.87
C PHE A 136 5.15 20.60 0.89
N CYS A 137 5.76 21.56 0.19
CA CYS A 137 5.13 22.30 -0.89
C CYS A 137 5.73 21.84 -2.23
N LEU A 138 4.90 21.25 -3.08
CA LEU A 138 5.32 20.72 -4.38
C LEU A 138 5.69 21.86 -5.34
N LYS A 139 6.87 21.83 -5.94
CA LYS A 139 7.28 22.80 -6.97
C LYS A 139 7.35 22.18 -8.35
N ASN A 140 7.95 21.00 -8.44
CA ASN A 140 8.17 20.25 -9.68
C ASN A 140 7.53 18.87 -9.56
N PRO A 141 6.31 18.66 -10.07
CA PRO A 141 5.66 17.35 -10.10
C PRO A 141 6.57 16.29 -10.73
N PRO A 142 6.77 15.12 -10.08
CA PRO A 142 7.58 14.05 -10.63
C PRO A 142 6.91 13.44 -11.87
N HIS A 143 7.72 12.98 -12.82
CA HIS A 143 7.22 12.04 -13.83
C HIS A 143 7.08 10.65 -13.21
N PHE A 144 5.90 10.06 -13.34
CA PHE A 144 5.58 8.73 -12.80
C PHE A 144 5.10 7.79 -13.89
N ASP A 145 5.65 6.58 -13.88
CA ASP A 145 5.25 5.48 -14.76
C ASP A 145 5.30 4.18 -13.96
N LEU A 146 4.12 3.63 -13.66
CA LEU A 146 3.99 2.40 -12.86
C LEU A 146 4.70 1.21 -13.51
N ALA A 147 4.80 1.18 -14.85
CA ALA A 147 5.44 0.08 -15.58
C ALA A 147 6.89 -0.12 -15.15
N LYS A 148 7.59 0.96 -14.79
CA LYS A 148 9.01 0.95 -14.37
C LYS A 148 9.24 0.44 -12.96
N TYR A 149 8.19 0.31 -12.15
CA TYR A 149 8.31 -0.16 -10.77
C TYR A 149 8.14 -1.67 -10.62
N TRP A 150 7.63 -2.34 -11.65
CA TRP A 150 7.52 -3.79 -11.64
C TRP A 150 8.89 -4.44 -11.64
N LYS A 151 9.06 -5.36 -10.69
CA LYS A 151 10.18 -6.28 -10.65
C LYS A 151 9.69 -7.67 -10.97
N SER A 152 10.58 -8.49 -11.52
CA SER A 152 10.33 -9.90 -11.70
C SER A 152 11.55 -10.75 -11.36
N TYR A 153 11.30 -11.99 -10.96
CA TYR A 153 12.35 -12.98 -10.76
C TYR A 153 11.84 -14.39 -11.08
N GLN A 154 12.78 -15.29 -11.34
CA GLN A 154 12.57 -16.73 -11.45
C GLN A 154 13.41 -17.43 -10.39
N HIS A 155 13.00 -18.62 -9.98
CA HIS A 155 13.74 -19.41 -9.00
C HIS A 155 13.59 -20.90 -9.30
N ALA A 156 14.67 -21.68 -9.17
CA ALA A 156 14.68 -23.09 -9.55
C ALA A 156 13.59 -23.93 -8.86
N GLN A 157 13.30 -23.64 -7.59
CA GLN A 157 12.23 -24.33 -6.85
C GLN A 157 10.81 -24.00 -7.35
N LEU A 158 10.64 -22.90 -8.09
CA LEU A 158 9.35 -22.48 -8.65
C LEU A 158 9.13 -23.00 -10.09
N GLY A 159 10.06 -23.81 -10.63
CA GLY A 159 10.00 -24.27 -12.02
C GLY A 159 9.98 -23.10 -13.00
N ASP A 160 9.04 -23.13 -13.94
CA ASP A 160 8.90 -22.12 -15.00
C ASP A 160 8.19 -20.82 -14.56
N LEU A 161 7.85 -20.67 -13.27
CA LEU A 161 7.16 -19.48 -12.80
C LEU A 161 8.05 -18.25 -12.84
N THR A 162 7.49 -17.18 -13.40
CA THR A 162 8.03 -15.83 -13.30
C THR A 162 7.17 -15.01 -12.35
N ILE A 163 7.71 -14.62 -11.21
CA ILE A 163 6.99 -13.84 -10.20
C ILE A 163 7.10 -12.36 -10.53
N PHE A 164 6.00 -11.63 -10.47
CA PHE A 164 5.94 -10.17 -10.67
C PHE A 164 5.51 -9.47 -9.40
N SER A 165 6.18 -8.37 -9.05
CA SER A 165 5.90 -7.67 -7.81
C SER A 165 6.13 -6.17 -7.89
N LEU A 166 5.24 -5.42 -7.25
CA LEU A 166 5.39 -3.99 -7.00
C LEU A 166 6.19 -3.73 -5.70
N PRO A 167 6.86 -2.57 -5.59
CA PRO A 167 7.60 -2.22 -4.38
C PRO A 167 6.68 -2.16 -3.16
N GLY A 168 7.12 -2.73 -2.05
CA GLY A 168 6.31 -2.78 -0.82
C GLY A 168 5.77 -4.17 -0.50
N VAL A 169 5.60 -5.02 -1.51
CA VAL A 169 5.04 -6.37 -1.37
C VAL A 169 6.08 -7.36 -0.82
N PHE A 170 5.63 -8.31 -0.01
CA PHE A 170 6.48 -9.39 0.51
C PHE A 170 7.02 -10.27 -0.63
N SER A 171 8.27 -10.74 -0.50
CA SER A 171 8.97 -11.54 -1.52
C SER A 171 9.14 -10.84 -2.88
N ALA A 172 9.18 -9.51 -2.92
CA ALA A 172 9.23 -8.76 -4.20
C ALA A 172 10.51 -8.93 -5.04
N ALA A 173 11.62 -9.40 -4.46
CA ALA A 173 12.91 -9.46 -5.13
C ALA A 173 13.44 -10.89 -5.34
N GLU A 174 13.07 -11.82 -4.46
CA GLU A 174 13.51 -13.22 -4.49
C GLU A 174 12.53 -14.09 -3.70
N LEU A 175 12.68 -15.41 -3.83
CA LEU A 175 11.90 -16.38 -3.06
C LEU A 175 12.32 -16.36 -1.59
N ASP A 176 11.38 -16.01 -0.71
CA ASP A 176 11.60 -16.07 0.74
C ASP A 176 11.89 -17.51 1.22
N VAL A 177 12.80 -17.64 2.19
CA VAL A 177 13.25 -18.94 2.74
C VAL A 177 12.12 -19.68 3.45
N GLY A 178 11.24 -18.96 4.15
CA GLY A 178 10.05 -19.56 4.79
C GLY A 178 9.07 -20.10 3.75
N THR A 179 8.86 -19.35 2.67
CA THR A 179 8.06 -19.77 1.52
C THR A 179 8.67 -21.01 0.86
N ALA A 180 9.98 -21.00 0.58
CA ALA A 180 10.72 -22.14 0.05
C ALA A 180 10.57 -23.39 0.94
N LEU A 181 10.67 -23.24 2.26
CA LEU A 181 10.48 -24.34 3.19
C LEU A 181 9.05 -24.89 3.10
N LEU A 182 8.03 -24.04 3.12
CA LEU A 182 6.63 -24.45 2.98
C LEU A 182 6.42 -25.25 1.68
N LEU A 183 6.88 -24.72 0.55
CA LEU A 183 6.72 -25.37 -0.75
C LEU A 183 7.39 -26.75 -0.79
N SER A 184 8.51 -26.94 -0.09
CA SER A 184 9.18 -28.25 -0.05
C SER A 184 8.39 -29.35 0.69
N THR A 185 7.37 -28.96 1.46
CA THR A 185 6.46 -29.91 2.13
C THR A 185 5.24 -30.30 1.28
N LEU A 186 5.03 -29.66 0.12
CA LEU A 186 3.91 -29.93 -0.77
C LEU A 186 4.23 -31.11 -1.72
N ASP A 187 4.49 -32.28 -1.15
CA ASP A 187 4.92 -33.50 -1.86
C ASP A 187 3.77 -34.34 -2.43
N ARG A 188 2.52 -33.95 -2.16
CA ARG A 188 1.31 -34.66 -2.58
C ARG A 188 0.41 -33.78 -3.43
N PRO A 189 -0.32 -34.36 -4.40
CA PRO A 189 -1.31 -33.62 -5.17
C PRO A 189 -2.37 -32.97 -4.28
N ILE A 190 -2.59 -31.67 -4.48
CA ILE A 190 -3.64 -30.89 -3.83
C ILE A 190 -4.88 -30.91 -4.73
N LYS A 191 -6.07 -31.06 -4.13
CA LYS A 191 -7.34 -31.13 -4.85
C LYS A 191 -8.40 -30.29 -4.17
N GLY A 192 -9.39 -29.86 -4.93
CA GLY A 192 -10.54 -29.12 -4.43
C GLY A 192 -10.29 -27.62 -4.33
N ARG A 193 -10.84 -27.00 -3.29
CA ARG A 193 -10.77 -25.55 -3.06
C ARG A 193 -9.57 -25.22 -2.17
N VAL A 194 -8.76 -24.27 -2.59
CA VAL A 194 -7.56 -23.83 -1.87
C VAL A 194 -7.64 -22.32 -1.67
N LEU A 195 -7.31 -21.88 -0.45
CA LEU A 195 -7.18 -20.47 -0.11
C LEU A 195 -5.70 -20.17 0.20
N ASP A 196 -5.10 -19.28 -0.58
CA ASP A 196 -3.83 -18.62 -0.26
C ASP A 196 -4.13 -17.29 0.45
N MET A 197 -3.86 -17.24 1.75
CA MET A 197 -4.22 -16.11 2.61
C MET A 197 -2.99 -15.28 2.95
N GLY A 198 -3.04 -13.98 2.65
CA GLY A 198 -1.85 -13.12 2.66
C GLY A 198 -0.96 -13.45 1.46
N CYS A 199 -1.55 -13.48 0.27
CA CYS A 199 -0.91 -14.05 -0.91
C CYS A 199 0.33 -13.27 -1.38
N GLY A 200 0.51 -12.02 -0.98
CA GLY A 200 1.67 -11.22 -1.38
C GLY A 200 1.77 -11.11 -2.90
N ALA A 201 2.95 -11.41 -3.47
CA ALA A 201 3.15 -11.46 -4.93
C ALA A 201 2.53 -12.69 -5.62
N GLY A 202 1.87 -13.57 -4.85
CA GLY A 202 1.16 -14.74 -5.35
C GLY A 202 2.02 -15.98 -5.59
N VAL A 203 3.17 -16.08 -4.93
CA VAL A 203 4.15 -17.17 -5.10
C VAL A 203 3.53 -18.54 -4.77
N ILE A 204 2.91 -18.67 -3.60
CA ILE A 204 2.38 -19.96 -3.11
C ILE A 204 1.20 -20.40 -3.96
N GLY A 205 0.20 -19.54 -4.14
CA GLY A 205 -0.96 -19.82 -4.99
C GLY A 205 -0.57 -20.21 -6.41
N SER A 206 0.32 -19.45 -7.06
CA SER A 206 0.76 -19.76 -8.44
C SER A 206 1.51 -21.09 -8.51
N TYR A 207 2.37 -21.39 -7.54
CA TYR A 207 3.04 -22.69 -7.44
C TYR A 207 2.03 -23.84 -7.32
N ILE A 208 1.04 -23.72 -6.43
CA ILE A 208 0.00 -24.73 -6.25
C ILE A 208 -0.78 -24.92 -7.55
N LYS A 209 -1.20 -23.83 -8.21
CA LYS A 209 -2.01 -23.88 -9.43
C LYS A 209 -1.25 -24.52 -10.59
N GLN A 210 0.03 -24.19 -10.78
CA GLN A 210 0.87 -24.78 -11.82
C GLN A 210 1.02 -26.30 -11.65
N HIS A 211 1.21 -26.77 -10.42
CA HIS A 211 1.39 -28.21 -10.14
C HIS A 211 0.06 -28.97 -10.03
N ASN A 212 -1.04 -28.25 -9.78
CA ASN A 212 -2.38 -28.82 -9.59
C ASN A 212 -3.43 -28.03 -10.40
N PRO A 213 -3.46 -28.15 -11.74
CA PRO A 213 -4.29 -27.30 -12.60
C PRO A 213 -5.80 -27.36 -12.29
N SER A 214 -6.27 -28.48 -11.71
CA SER A 214 -7.68 -28.69 -11.34
C SER A 214 -8.11 -28.07 -10.01
N VAL A 215 -7.19 -27.42 -9.28
CA VAL A 215 -7.52 -26.72 -8.04
C VAL A 215 -8.31 -25.45 -8.33
N ASN A 216 -9.36 -25.24 -7.54
CA ASN A 216 -10.09 -23.98 -7.45
C ASN A 216 -9.35 -23.11 -6.43
N LEU A 217 -8.48 -22.24 -6.92
CA LEU A 217 -7.62 -21.39 -6.10
C LEU A 217 -8.26 -20.02 -5.90
N VAL A 218 -8.32 -19.59 -4.64
CA VAL A 218 -8.58 -18.21 -4.26
C VAL A 218 -7.37 -17.66 -3.51
N MET A 219 -6.97 -16.44 -3.84
CA MET A 219 -5.86 -15.72 -3.25
C MET A 219 -6.40 -14.45 -2.61
N THR A 220 -5.95 -14.15 -1.40
CA THR A 220 -6.44 -12.99 -0.66
C THR A 220 -5.31 -12.20 -0.03
N ASP A 221 -5.43 -10.88 -0.05
CA ASP A 221 -4.52 -9.98 0.67
C ASP A 221 -5.27 -8.73 1.14
N ILE A 222 -4.73 -8.04 2.14
CA ILE A 222 -5.24 -6.72 2.56
C ILE A 222 -4.64 -5.60 1.71
N HIS A 223 -3.51 -5.85 1.02
CA HIS A 223 -2.74 -4.80 0.40
C HIS A 223 -2.99 -4.70 -1.12
N ALA A 224 -3.38 -3.52 -1.60
CA ALA A 224 -3.72 -3.31 -3.01
C ALA A 224 -2.57 -3.70 -3.97
N LEU A 225 -1.32 -3.39 -3.61
CA LEU A 225 -0.16 -3.77 -4.43
C LEU A 225 0.11 -5.29 -4.44
N ALA A 226 -0.25 -6.00 -3.36
CA ALA A 226 -0.08 -7.46 -3.30
C ALA A 226 -1.09 -8.11 -4.24
N ILE A 227 -2.35 -7.70 -4.17
CA ILE A 227 -3.41 -8.13 -5.08
C ILE A 227 -2.99 -7.93 -6.54
N ALA A 228 -2.58 -6.70 -6.91
CA ALA A 228 -2.11 -6.42 -8.27
C ALA A 228 -0.90 -7.26 -8.67
N SER A 229 0.00 -7.57 -7.72
CA SER A 229 1.19 -8.39 -7.98
C SER A 229 0.83 -9.87 -8.21
N ALA A 230 -0.09 -10.41 -7.41
CA ALA A 230 -0.61 -11.76 -7.57
C ALA A 230 -1.38 -11.91 -8.90
N GLU A 231 -2.26 -10.96 -9.23
CA GLU A 231 -2.98 -10.92 -10.51
C GLU A 231 -2.02 -10.90 -11.70
N ARG A 232 -0.98 -10.04 -11.65
CA ARG A 232 0.03 -10.00 -12.71
C ARG A 232 0.82 -11.30 -12.80
N THR A 233 1.21 -11.88 -11.68
CA THR A 233 1.91 -13.17 -11.66
C THR A 233 1.05 -14.27 -12.28
N LEU A 234 -0.25 -14.35 -11.94
CA LEU A 234 -1.16 -15.31 -12.57
C LEU A 234 -1.26 -15.09 -14.08
N ALA A 235 -1.48 -13.85 -14.52
CA ALA A 235 -1.66 -13.52 -15.93
C ALA A 235 -0.43 -13.84 -16.79
N GLU A 236 0.76 -13.44 -16.34
CA GLU A 236 2.02 -13.63 -17.10
C GLU A 236 2.44 -15.11 -17.15
N ASN A 237 1.96 -15.94 -16.21
CA ASN A 237 2.17 -17.40 -16.20
C ASN A 237 0.98 -18.18 -16.76
N GLN A 238 -0.05 -17.52 -17.30
CA GLN A 238 -1.25 -18.15 -17.88
C GLN A 238 -1.99 -19.07 -16.89
N LEU A 239 -2.08 -18.63 -15.63
CA LEU A 239 -2.77 -19.34 -14.55
C LEU A 239 -4.08 -18.63 -14.20
N GLU A 240 -5.13 -19.42 -13.93
CA GLU A 240 -6.44 -18.90 -13.54
C GLU A 240 -6.73 -19.15 -12.05
N ALA A 241 -7.00 -18.07 -11.32
CA ALA A 241 -7.42 -18.07 -9.92
C ALA A 241 -8.13 -16.76 -9.58
N ASP A 242 -8.96 -16.76 -8.54
CA ASP A 242 -9.58 -15.54 -8.03
C ASP A 242 -8.60 -14.82 -7.08
N VAL A 243 -8.42 -13.51 -7.24
CA VAL A 243 -7.63 -12.68 -6.32
C VAL A 243 -8.52 -11.61 -5.72
N LEU A 244 -8.62 -11.57 -4.39
CA LEU A 244 -9.59 -10.74 -3.69
C LEU A 244 -8.94 -9.93 -2.57
N ALA A 245 -9.42 -8.70 -2.37
CA ALA A 245 -9.14 -7.98 -1.13
C ALA A 245 -9.88 -8.63 0.03
N SER A 246 -9.21 -8.94 1.14
CA SER A 246 -9.86 -9.51 2.32
C SER A 246 -9.05 -9.21 3.58
N ASN A 247 -9.73 -8.76 4.64
CA ASN A 247 -9.16 -8.70 5.97
C ASN A 247 -9.24 -10.07 6.62
N VAL A 248 -8.23 -10.90 6.35
CA VAL A 248 -8.20 -12.31 6.70
C VAL A 248 -9.38 -13.03 6.03
N PHE A 249 -10.53 -13.01 6.67
CA PHE A 249 -11.65 -13.90 6.45
C PHE A 249 -12.97 -13.16 6.20
N THR A 250 -12.96 -11.83 6.15
CA THR A 250 -14.19 -11.05 6.00
C THR A 250 -14.91 -11.32 4.68
N ASN A 251 -14.16 -11.60 3.60
CA ASN A 251 -14.72 -11.94 2.29
C ASN A 251 -14.83 -13.44 1.98
N ARG A 252 -14.94 -14.30 3.01
CA ARG A 252 -15.10 -15.78 2.88
C ARG A 252 -16.22 -16.25 1.96
N ARG A 253 -17.26 -15.44 1.70
CA ARG A 253 -18.43 -15.87 0.92
C ARG A 253 -18.12 -16.15 -0.57
N GLN A 254 -16.95 -15.74 -1.04
CA GLN A 254 -16.45 -16.04 -2.39
C GLN A 254 -15.45 -17.23 -2.40
N VAL A 255 -15.07 -17.78 -1.23
CA VAL A 255 -14.08 -18.85 -1.03
C VAL A 255 -14.69 -20.22 -0.80
#